data_AF-A0A258BVC5-F1
#
_entry.id   AF-A0A258BVC5-F1
#
_cell.length_a   1.000
_cell.length_b   1.000
_cell.length_c   1.000
_cell.angle_alpha   90.00
_cell.angle_beta   90.00
_cell.angle_gamma   90.00
#
_symmetry.space_group_name_H-M   'P 1'
#
loop_
_entity.id
_entity.type
_entity.pdbx_description
1 polymer ?
#
loop_
_entity_poly.entity_id
_entity_poly.type
_entity_poly.pdbx_seq_one_letter_code
_entity_poly.pdbx_strand_id
1 'polypeptide(L)'
;MQPKVDDSRKVKRALTLAHDIVRDIEAGAHVAGDRLAREDEMLARYDVARATLREALRFLELQGVIHLQLGRSGGPVVARPQTGDFANNLSLILQFMEADLRGLLELREAIAPNVAAYAAQRATAGDLSALADCLKELERNEASSQFEELNRRFHDMLGWASGNPLF
;
A
#
# COMPACT_ATOMS: atom_id res chain seq x y z
N MET A 1 33.37 11.25 -26.09
CA MET A 1 32.74 11.37 -24.76
C MET A 1 31.26 11.69 -24.99
N GLN A 2 30.36 10.73 -24.88
CA GLN A 2 28.93 10.96 -25.07
C GLN A 2 28.38 11.76 -23.86
N PRO A 3 27.45 12.72 -24.07
CA PRO A 3 26.87 13.46 -22.97
C PRO A 3 26.03 12.52 -22.10
N LYS A 4 26.34 12.46 -20.81
CA LYS A 4 25.57 11.73 -19.79
C LYS A 4 24.23 12.46 -19.65
N VAL A 5 23.24 12.08 -20.47
CA VAL A 5 21.88 12.63 -20.40
C VAL A 5 21.37 12.44 -18.98
N ASP A 6 20.96 13.55 -18.37
CA ASP A 6 20.58 13.73 -16.97
C ASP A 6 19.53 12.70 -16.49
N ASP A 7 20.01 11.68 -15.78
CA ASP A 7 19.21 10.58 -15.23
C ASP A 7 18.17 11.08 -14.21
N SER A 8 18.48 12.17 -13.51
CA SER A 8 17.58 12.76 -12.52
C SER A 8 16.30 13.32 -13.15
N ARG A 9 16.39 13.83 -14.39
CA ARG A 9 15.23 14.34 -15.13
C ARG A 9 14.32 13.20 -15.59
N LYS A 10 14.88 12.04 -15.93
CA LYS A 10 14.10 10.85 -16.30
C LYS A 10 13.34 10.30 -15.11
N VAL A 11 14.01 10.14 -13.96
CA VAL A 11 13.39 9.71 -12.70
C VAL A 11 12.24 10.64 -12.32
N LYS A 12 12.45 11.97 -12.36
CA LYS A 12 11.39 12.95 -12.07
C LYS A 12 10.20 12.79 -13.00
N ARG A 13 10.43 12.55 -14.30
CA ARG A 13 9.36 12.40 -15.28
C ARG A 13 8.58 11.10 -15.12
N ALA A 14 9.26 10.01 -14.76
CA ALA A 14 8.62 8.75 -14.42
C ALA A 14 7.74 8.89 -13.16
N LEU A 15 8.21 9.60 -12.13
CA LEU A 15 7.45 9.86 -10.92
C LEU A 15 6.21 10.75 -11.18
N THR A 16 6.35 11.79 -12.01
CA THR A 16 5.19 12.59 -12.44
C THR A 16 4.17 11.73 -13.17
N LEU A 17 4.61 10.89 -14.11
CA LEU A 17 3.72 9.97 -14.82
C LEU A 17 3.04 8.96 -13.88
N ALA A 18 3.74 8.48 -12.85
CA ALA A 18 3.13 7.59 -11.86
C ALA A 18 1.96 8.27 -11.14
N HIS A 19 2.12 9.53 -10.71
CA HIS A 19 1.01 10.30 -10.13
C HIS A 19 -0.13 10.54 -11.11
N ASP A 20 0.19 10.81 -12.39
CA ASP A 20 -0.83 10.99 -13.42
C ASP A 20 -1.66 9.71 -13.61
N ILE A 21 -1.00 8.53 -13.61
CA ILE A 21 -1.67 7.23 -13.66
C ILE A 21 -2.56 7.02 -12.42
N VAL A 22 -2.12 7.36 -11.21
CA VAL A 22 -2.96 7.24 -10.00
C VAL A 22 -4.23 8.09 -10.12
N ARG A 23 -4.10 9.34 -10.57
CA ARG A 23 -5.28 10.20 -10.79
C ARG A 23 -6.23 9.61 -11.84
N ASP A 24 -5.71 9.00 -12.90
CA ASP A 24 -6.52 8.36 -13.93
C ASP A 24 -7.21 7.08 -13.41
N ILE A 25 -6.58 6.34 -12.51
CA ILE A 25 -7.19 5.20 -11.78
C ILE A 25 -8.39 5.70 -10.97
N GLU A 26 -8.19 6.76 -10.19
CA GLU A 26 -9.24 7.36 -9.35
C GLU A 26 -10.39 7.94 -10.20
N ALA A 27 -10.06 8.71 -11.24
CA ALA A 27 -11.05 9.34 -12.12
C ALA A 27 -11.82 8.32 -12.96
N GLY A 28 -11.18 7.20 -13.32
CA GLY A 28 -11.81 6.07 -14.00
C GLY A 28 -12.66 5.19 -13.08
N ALA A 29 -12.69 5.47 -11.77
CA ALA A 29 -13.32 4.63 -10.74
C ALA A 29 -12.83 3.17 -10.80
N HIS A 30 -11.57 2.95 -11.16
CA HIS A 30 -10.98 1.63 -11.24
C HIS A 30 -10.81 1.04 -9.83
N VAL A 31 -11.19 -0.23 -9.68
CA VAL A 31 -11.09 -0.97 -8.41
C VAL A 31 -10.01 -2.04 -8.48
N ALA A 32 -9.62 -2.57 -7.31
CA ALA A 32 -8.66 -3.66 -7.24
C ALA A 32 -9.10 -4.85 -8.13
N GLY A 33 -8.18 -5.33 -8.96
CA GLY A 33 -8.44 -6.36 -9.96
C GLY A 33 -8.74 -5.83 -11.36
N ASP A 34 -9.05 -4.54 -11.52
CA ASP A 34 -9.27 -3.94 -12.83
C ASP A 34 -7.97 -3.90 -13.63
N ARG A 35 -8.09 -4.22 -14.92
CA ARG A 35 -6.98 -4.10 -15.88
C ARG A 35 -6.89 -2.67 -16.35
N LEU A 36 -5.70 -2.09 -16.26
CA LEU A 36 -5.40 -0.82 -16.90
C LEU A 36 -5.12 -1.04 -18.40
N ALA A 37 -5.09 0.07 -19.14
CA ALA A 37 -4.72 0.08 -20.55
C ALA A 37 -3.38 -0.63 -20.79
N ARG A 38 -3.22 -1.22 -21.98
CA ARG A 38 -1.98 -1.92 -22.33
C ARG A 38 -0.83 -0.93 -22.49
N GLU A 39 0.41 -1.37 -22.33
CA GLU A 39 1.58 -0.47 -22.42
C GLU A 39 1.60 0.35 -23.72
N ASP A 40 1.24 -0.25 -24.85
CA ASP A 40 1.15 0.41 -26.15
C ASP A 40 0.10 1.53 -26.20
N GLU A 41 -1.06 1.32 -25.58
CA GLU A 41 -2.10 2.33 -25.45
C GLU A 41 -1.68 3.44 -24.49
N MET A 42 -1.05 3.08 -23.36
CA MET A 42 -0.51 4.03 -22.39
C MET A 42 0.58 4.91 -23.01
N LEU A 43 1.46 4.33 -23.86
CA LEU A 43 2.49 5.10 -24.55
C LEU A 43 1.90 6.17 -25.46
N ALA A 44 0.84 5.83 -26.19
CA ALA A 44 0.13 6.77 -27.04
C ALA A 44 -0.64 7.82 -26.23
N ARG A 45 -1.31 7.40 -25.14
CA ARG A 45 -2.11 8.28 -24.27
C ARG A 45 -1.27 9.32 -23.54
N TYR A 46 -0.16 8.90 -22.94
CA TYR A 46 0.67 9.76 -22.10
C TYR A 46 1.79 10.47 -22.88
N ASP A 47 1.97 10.14 -24.17
CA ASP A 47 3.02 10.69 -25.04
C ASP A 47 4.42 10.63 -24.40
N VAL A 48 4.81 9.43 -23.96
CA VAL A 48 6.09 9.18 -23.28
C VAL A 48 6.91 8.10 -23.97
N ALA A 49 8.22 8.15 -23.73
CA ALA A 49 9.10 7.07 -24.12
C ALA A 49 8.82 5.81 -23.28
N ARG A 50 8.98 4.62 -23.89
CA ARG A 50 8.78 3.31 -23.24
C ARG A 50 9.56 3.15 -21.93
N ALA A 51 10.78 3.67 -21.87
CA ALA A 51 11.58 3.63 -20.64
C ALA A 51 10.89 4.37 -19.48
N THR A 52 10.35 5.58 -19.72
CA THR A 52 9.65 6.38 -18.71
C THR A 52 8.37 5.70 -18.23
N LEU A 53 7.57 5.12 -19.14
CA LEU A 53 6.37 4.36 -18.76
C LEU A 53 6.72 3.16 -17.89
N ARG A 54 7.70 2.35 -18.30
CA ARG A 54 8.09 1.16 -17.52
C ARG A 54 8.67 1.52 -16.16
N GLU A 55 9.37 2.64 -16.05
CA GLU A 55 9.87 3.15 -14.78
C GLU A 55 8.72 3.61 -13.87
N ALA A 56 7.75 4.36 -14.40
CA ALA A 56 6.54 4.75 -13.67
C ALA A 56 5.74 3.54 -13.18
N LEU A 57 5.53 2.54 -14.04
CA LEU A 57 4.84 1.30 -13.68
C LEU A 57 5.61 0.52 -12.60
N ARG A 58 6.94 0.47 -12.65
CA ARG A 58 7.76 -0.15 -11.59
C ARG A 58 7.65 0.58 -10.27
N PHE A 59 7.59 1.91 -10.28
CA PHE A 59 7.32 2.69 -9.07
C PHE A 59 5.97 2.34 -8.48
N LEU A 60 4.91 2.31 -9.29
CA LEU A 60 3.56 1.95 -8.83
C LEU A 60 3.48 0.52 -8.32
N GLU A 61 4.17 -0.42 -8.96
CA GLU A 61 4.26 -1.81 -8.52
C GLU A 61 4.99 -1.93 -7.18
N LEU A 62 6.10 -1.21 -7.00
CA LEU A 62 6.81 -1.15 -5.71
C LEU A 62 5.92 -0.59 -4.60
N GLN A 63 5.12 0.44 -4.91
CA GLN A 63 4.17 1.03 -3.96
C GLN A 63 2.90 0.17 -3.72
N GLY A 64 2.76 -0.99 -4.38
CA GLY A 64 1.59 -1.86 -4.25
C GLY A 64 0.31 -1.30 -4.87
N VAL A 65 0.39 -0.25 -5.68
CA VAL A 65 -0.76 0.37 -6.35
C VAL A 65 -1.22 -0.48 -7.53
N ILE A 66 -0.30 -1.23 -8.15
CA ILE A 66 -0.57 -2.18 -9.22
C ILE A 66 0.24 -3.46 -9.05
N HIS A 67 -0.13 -4.50 -9.79
CA HIS A 67 0.74 -5.64 -10.09
C HIS A 67 0.87 -5.81 -11.60
N LEU A 68 2.07 -6.17 -12.08
CA LEU A 68 2.28 -6.49 -13.49
C LEU A 68 2.02 -7.97 -13.75
N GLN A 69 0.97 -8.28 -14.50
CA GLN A 69 0.75 -9.65 -15.00
C GLN A 69 1.65 -9.91 -16.21
N LEU A 70 2.39 -11.03 -16.19
CA LEU A 70 3.24 -11.49 -17.28
C LEU A 70 2.43 -12.20 -18.38
N GLY A 71 2.94 -12.20 -19.61
CA GLY A 71 2.39 -12.96 -20.75
C GLY A 71 1.73 -12.11 -21.83
N ARG A 72 1.21 -12.76 -22.88
CA ARG A 72 0.73 -12.11 -24.13
C ARG A 72 -0.48 -11.20 -23.91
N SER A 73 -1.28 -11.48 -22.89
CA SER A 73 -2.42 -10.70 -22.40
C SER A 73 -2.15 -10.07 -21.03
N GLY A 74 -0.89 -10.05 -20.60
CA GLY A 74 -0.43 -9.39 -19.40
C GLY A 74 -0.49 -7.86 -19.49
N GLY A 75 -0.24 -7.20 -18.37
CA GLY A 75 -0.34 -5.75 -18.23
C GLY A 75 -0.54 -5.32 -16.78
N PRO A 76 -0.57 -4.01 -16.53
CA PRO A 76 -0.81 -3.46 -15.20
C PRO A 76 -2.24 -3.71 -14.74
N VAL A 77 -2.39 -4.26 -13.54
CA VAL A 77 -3.66 -4.52 -12.87
C VAL A 77 -3.69 -3.74 -11.56
N VAL A 78 -4.78 -3.02 -11.30
CA VAL A 78 -4.94 -2.23 -10.07
C VAL A 78 -4.91 -3.16 -8.86
N ALA A 79 -4.11 -2.78 -7.87
CA ALA A 79 -4.02 -3.44 -6.59
C ALA A 79 -4.43 -2.47 -5.48
N ARG A 80 -4.66 -3.00 -4.28
CA ARG A 80 -4.77 -2.21 -3.06
C ARG A 80 -3.52 -2.47 -2.24
N PRO A 81 -2.70 -1.44 -1.94
CA PRO A 81 -1.59 -1.60 -1.02
C PRO A 81 -2.10 -2.17 0.30
N GLN A 82 -1.46 -3.22 0.79
CA GLN A 82 -1.74 -3.77 2.11
C GLN A 82 -0.77 -3.19 3.14
N THR A 83 -1.09 -3.33 4.42
CA THR A 83 -0.23 -2.88 5.54
C THR A 83 1.21 -3.43 5.42
N GLY A 84 1.35 -4.68 4.95
CA GLY A 84 2.64 -5.29 4.68
C GLY A 84 3.45 -4.63 3.56
N ASP A 85 2.78 -4.15 2.50
CA ASP A 85 3.43 -3.44 1.39
C ASP A 85 3.95 -2.08 1.86
N PHE A 86 3.18 -1.38 2.70
CA PHE A 86 3.60 -0.12 3.29
C PHE A 86 4.84 -0.28 4.18
N ALA A 87 4.84 -1.28 5.06
CA ALA A 87 5.99 -1.58 5.92
C ALA A 87 7.23 -1.96 5.10
N ASN A 88 7.07 -2.79 4.06
CA ASN A 88 8.16 -3.15 3.14
C ASN A 88 8.73 -1.92 2.43
N ASN A 89 7.87 -1.00 1.99
CA ASN A 89 8.29 0.25 1.34
C ASN A 89 9.06 1.18 2.28
N LEU A 90 8.72 1.18 3.57
CA LEU A 90 9.43 2.00 4.56
C LEU A 90 10.68 1.31 5.12
N SER A 91 10.88 0.01 4.89
CA SER A 91 11.95 -0.78 5.50
C SER A 91 13.35 -0.18 5.34
N LEU A 92 13.71 0.29 4.14
CA LEU A 92 14.99 0.94 3.87
C LEU A 92 15.12 2.30 4.57
N ILE A 93 14.02 3.05 4.67
CA ILE A 93 13.98 4.33 5.37
C ILE A 93 14.14 4.10 6.88
N LEU A 94 13.42 3.15 7.46
CA LEU A 94 13.54 2.77 8.87
C LEU A 94 14.96 2.30 9.19
N GLN A 95 15.56 1.49 8.31
CA GLN A 95 16.94 1.05 8.45
C GLN A 95 17.91 2.24 8.44
N PHE A 96 17.74 3.18 7.51
CA PHE A 96 18.57 4.39 7.42
C PHE A 96 18.37 5.34 8.61
N MET A 97 17.17 5.40 9.17
CA MET A 97 16.85 6.15 10.38
C MET A 97 17.37 5.48 11.66
N GLU A 98 17.96 4.28 11.55
CA GLU A 98 18.34 3.45 12.70
C GLU A 98 17.16 3.19 13.66
N ALA A 99 15.95 3.08 13.10
CA ALA A 99 14.75 2.86 13.88
C ALA A 99 14.80 1.47 14.54
N ASP A 100 14.60 1.44 15.86
CA ASP A 100 14.57 0.23 16.65
C ASP A 100 13.15 -0.11 17.12
N LEU A 101 13.01 -1.27 17.79
CA LEU A 101 11.73 -1.70 18.33
C LEU A 101 11.14 -0.68 19.32
N ARG A 102 11.99 0.00 20.11
CA ARG A 102 11.53 1.00 21.08
C ARG A 102 10.87 2.18 20.38
N GLY A 103 11.52 2.76 19.36
CA GLY A 103 10.94 3.86 18.59
C GLY A 103 9.63 3.47 17.88
N LEU A 104 9.54 2.23 17.37
CA LEU A 104 8.31 1.72 16.78
C LEU A 104 7.17 1.55 17.80
N LEU A 105 7.48 1.12 19.03
CA LEU A 105 6.51 1.04 20.12
C LEU A 105 6.03 2.43 20.56
N GLU A 106 6.93 3.40 20.67
CA GLU A 106 6.58 4.80 20.99
C GLU A 106 5.63 5.39 19.94
N LEU A 107 5.91 5.16 18.65
CA LEU A 107 5.02 5.58 17.55
C LEU A 107 3.64 4.92 17.67
N ARG A 108 3.61 3.61 17.95
CA ARG A 108 2.36 2.87 18.13
C ARG A 108 1.57 3.39 19.31
N GLU A 109 2.20 3.66 20.45
CA GLU A 109 1.55 4.22 21.64
C GLU A 109 0.97 5.62 21.38
N ALA A 110 1.63 6.43 20.53
CA ALA A 110 1.13 7.74 20.14
C ALA A 110 -0.11 7.67 19.22
N ILE A 111 -0.18 6.68 18.34
CA ILE A 111 -1.23 6.57 17.31
C ILE A 111 -2.41 5.70 17.76
N ALA A 112 -2.15 4.54 18.37
CA ALA A 112 -3.15 3.51 18.67
C ALA A 112 -4.37 4.01 19.48
N PRO A 113 -4.24 4.91 20.48
CA PRO A 113 -5.39 5.44 21.20
C PRO A 113 -6.35 6.20 20.29
N ASN A 114 -5.82 6.94 19.30
CA ASN A 114 -6.63 7.67 18.34
C ASN A 114 -7.34 6.72 17.38
N VAL A 115 -6.66 5.66 16.91
CA VAL A 115 -7.29 4.61 16.08
C VAL A 115 -8.47 4.00 16.82
N ALA A 116 -8.26 3.60 18.08
CA ALA A 116 -9.31 3.04 18.92
C ALA A 116 -10.47 4.03 19.16
N ALA A 117 -10.17 5.31 19.39
CA ALA A 117 -11.18 6.34 19.57
C ALA A 117 -12.03 6.57 18.30
N TYR A 118 -11.42 6.57 17.12
CA TYR A 118 -12.15 6.65 15.86
C TYR A 118 -12.98 5.40 15.59
N ALA A 119 -12.43 4.21 15.85
CA ALA A 119 -13.17 2.96 15.73
C ALA A 119 -14.39 2.96 16.67
N ALA A 120 -14.24 3.42 17.92
CA ALA A 120 -15.36 3.52 18.86
C ALA A 120 -16.50 4.45 18.35
N GLN A 121 -16.19 5.44 17.52
CA GLN A 121 -17.18 6.37 16.96
C GLN A 121 -17.80 5.88 15.64
N ARG A 122 -17.08 5.07 14.87
CA ARG A 122 -17.40 4.79 13.45
C ARG A 122 -17.68 3.32 13.16
N ALA A 123 -17.25 2.40 14.03
CA ALA A 123 -17.42 0.97 13.85
C ALA A 123 -18.89 0.60 13.69
N THR A 124 -19.17 -0.28 12.73
CA THR A 124 -20.49 -0.89 12.57
C THR A 124 -20.69 -2.00 13.60
N ALA A 125 -21.94 -2.45 13.77
CA ALA A 125 -22.23 -3.62 14.60
C ALA A 125 -21.49 -4.89 14.11
N GLY A 126 -21.27 -5.01 12.79
CA GLY A 126 -20.49 -6.09 12.20
C GLY A 126 -19.02 -6.05 12.60
N ASP A 127 -18.42 -4.85 12.56
CA ASP A 127 -17.02 -4.65 12.96
C ASP A 127 -16.81 -4.99 14.44
N LEU A 128 -17.73 -4.53 15.31
CA LEU A 128 -17.68 -4.81 16.75
C LEU A 128 -17.81 -6.30 17.06
N SER A 129 -18.71 -7.01 16.36
CA SER A 129 -18.85 -8.46 16.52
C SER A 129 -17.57 -9.18 16.10
N ALA A 130 -17.01 -8.80 14.94
CA ALA A 130 -15.80 -9.42 14.42
C ALA A 130 -14.58 -9.15 15.34
N LEU A 131 -14.43 -7.93 15.86
CA LEU A 131 -13.39 -7.59 16.83
C LEU A 131 -13.53 -8.38 18.12
N ALA A 132 -14.75 -8.52 18.65
CA ALA A 132 -15.01 -9.29 19.85
C ALA A 132 -14.69 -10.78 19.68
N ASP A 133 -15.00 -11.35 18.51
CA ASP A 133 -14.68 -12.75 18.22
C ASP A 133 -13.18 -12.98 18.02
N CYS A 134 -12.49 -12.05 17.34
CA CYS A 134 -11.03 -12.09 17.21
C CYS A 134 -10.32 -11.96 18.57
N LEU A 135 -10.83 -11.11 19.48
CA LEU A 135 -10.30 -10.99 20.83
C LEU A 135 -10.45 -12.29 21.64
N LYS A 136 -11.60 -12.97 21.55
CA LYS A 136 -11.80 -14.28 22.19
C LYS A 136 -10.82 -15.33 21.65
N GLU A 137 -10.52 -15.30 20.35
CA GLU A 137 -9.53 -16.20 19.76
C GLU A 137 -8.12 -15.91 20.26
N LEU A 138 -7.76 -14.62 20.39
CA LEU A 138 -6.51 -14.15 20.97
C LEU A 138 -6.32 -14.66 22.40
N GLU A 139 -7.30 -14.43 23.27
CA GLU A 139 -7.27 -14.86 24.68
C GLU A 139 -7.12 -16.39 24.81
N ARG A 140 -7.73 -17.16 23.92
CA ARG A 140 -7.61 -18.63 23.88
C ARG A 140 -6.25 -19.11 23.38
N ASN A 141 -5.53 -18.29 22.63
CA ASN A 141 -4.29 -18.64 21.95
C ASN A 141 -3.07 -17.87 22.46
N GLU A 142 -3.14 -17.27 23.67
CA GLU A 142 -2.11 -16.37 24.21
C GLU A 142 -0.69 -16.96 24.20
N ALA A 143 -0.55 -18.26 24.47
CA ALA A 143 0.73 -18.96 24.48
C ALA A 143 0.99 -19.82 23.22
N SER A 144 0.16 -19.67 22.17
CA SER A 144 0.26 -20.46 20.95
C SER A 144 1.03 -19.71 19.87
N SER A 145 1.55 -20.46 18.88
CA SER A 145 2.19 -19.86 17.70
C SER A 145 1.24 -19.03 16.83
N GLN A 146 -0.07 -19.07 17.10
CA GLN A 146 -1.08 -18.30 16.38
C GLN A 146 -1.27 -16.89 16.98
N PHE A 147 -0.74 -16.62 18.18
CA PHE A 147 -0.94 -15.35 18.88
C PHE A 147 -0.52 -14.15 18.03
N GLU A 148 0.66 -14.20 17.41
CA GLU A 148 1.19 -13.09 16.61
C GLU A 148 0.28 -12.75 15.41
N GLU A 149 -0.19 -13.77 14.71
CA GLU A 149 -1.09 -13.61 13.56
C GLU A 149 -2.45 -13.05 13.97
N LEU A 150 -3.03 -13.60 15.05
CA LEU A 150 -4.31 -13.13 15.58
C LEU A 150 -4.20 -11.70 16.13
N ASN A 151 -3.09 -11.37 16.77
CA ASN A 151 -2.81 -10.02 17.28
C ASN A 151 -2.71 -9.02 16.13
N ARG A 152 -1.98 -9.37 15.06
CA ARG A 152 -1.91 -8.55 13.84
C ARG A 152 -3.31 -8.33 13.26
N ARG A 153 -4.07 -9.41 13.08
CA ARG A 153 -5.43 -9.35 12.52
C ARG A 153 -6.35 -8.47 13.36
N PHE A 154 -6.28 -8.54 14.69
CA PHE A 154 -7.06 -7.68 15.59
C PHE A 154 -6.75 -6.20 15.36
N HIS A 155 -5.46 -5.85 15.23
CA HIS A 155 -5.05 -4.47 14.97
C HIS A 155 -5.44 -3.98 13.58
N ASP A 156 -5.33 -4.82 12.54
CA ASP A 156 -5.82 -4.48 11.20
C ASP A 156 -7.32 -4.19 11.23
N MET A 157 -8.12 -5.06 11.88
CA MET A 157 -9.56 -4.87 12.01
C MET A 157 -9.92 -3.58 12.77
N LEU A 158 -9.15 -3.24 13.81
CA LEU A 158 -9.33 -1.99 14.55
C LEU A 158 -9.01 -0.77 13.67
N GLY A 159 -7.96 -0.85 12.85
CA GLY A 159 -7.60 0.14 11.83
C GLY A 159 -8.75 0.35 10.83
N TRP A 160 -9.26 -0.71 10.21
CA TRP A 160 -10.38 -0.63 9.28
C TRP A 160 -11.66 -0.07 9.92
N ALA A 161 -11.98 -0.49 11.14
CA ALA A 161 -13.15 -0.01 11.88
C ALA A 161 -13.09 1.49 12.20
N SER A 162 -11.90 2.10 12.19
CA SER A 162 -11.72 3.55 12.32
C SER A 162 -12.22 4.34 11.11
N GLY A 163 -12.48 3.68 9.98
CA GLY A 163 -12.89 4.32 8.73
C GLY A 163 -11.81 5.23 8.10
N ASN A 164 -10.58 5.21 8.62
CA ASN A 164 -9.44 5.89 8.01
C ASN A 164 -8.56 4.86 7.29
N PRO A 165 -8.42 4.92 5.96
CA PRO A 165 -7.63 3.94 5.20
C PRO A 165 -6.11 4.01 5.47
N LEU A 166 -5.64 4.97 6.29
CA LEU A 166 -4.24 5.11 6.69
C LEU A 166 -3.92 4.44 8.05
N PHE A 167 -4.90 3.88 8.75
CA PHE A 167 -4.71 3.12 9.98
C PHE A 167 -4.88 1.62 9.72
#